data_AF-A0A077Z972-F1
#
_entry.id   AF-A0A077Z972-F1
#
_cell.length_a   1.000
_cell.length_b   1.000
_cell.length_c   1.000
_cell.angle_alpha   90.00
_cell.angle_beta   90.00
_cell.angle_gamma   90.00
#
_symmetry.space_group_name_H-M   'P 1'
#
loop_
_entity.id
_entity.type
_entity.pdbx_description
1 polymer ?
#
loop_
_entity_poly.entity_id
_entity_poly.type
_entity_poly.pdbx_seq_one_letter_code
_entity_poly.pdbx_strand_id
1 'polypeptide(L)'
;MCDTEAIDKYSRRLVHVTKEQTEECKKVLQLMGVPFIDVVAPGEAEAQCAAMVKAKLVFAAATDDMDTLTFGSDIVLRHVSFSEAKKMPIKEIHLSAVLQGLEFTQEEFVDLCILLGCDYCESIKGIGMTRAVDLVKKYRNLEEIIAHIDKTKYQIPEDWPFKAVRKLFLEPDVCDCSNLQLNWTDPDEEGLVNFLSNEKSFAEDRVRSGAAKLRNARRVSTQTRIDSFFQLSAAPSVKKVYSFFTA
;
A
#
# COMPACT_ATOMS: atom_id res chain seq x y z
N MET A 1 -27.72 4.42 -27.76
CA MET A 1 -26.36 3.93 -27.47
C MET A 1 -26.44 3.27 -26.11
N CYS A 2 -26.66 1.95 -26.14
CA CYS A 2 -26.99 1.12 -24.99
C CYS A 2 -25.77 0.99 -24.09
N ASP A 3 -25.90 1.42 -22.82
CA ASP A 3 -25.30 0.95 -21.56
C ASP A 3 -23.98 0.14 -21.51
N THR A 4 -23.17 0.05 -22.57
CA THR A 4 -21.93 -0.74 -22.56
C THR A 4 -20.94 -0.21 -21.53
N GLU A 5 -20.84 1.11 -21.36
CA GLU A 5 -20.00 1.70 -20.31
C GLU A 5 -20.53 1.43 -18.90
N ALA A 6 -21.86 1.43 -18.73
CA ALA A 6 -22.48 1.12 -17.45
C ALA A 6 -22.32 -0.37 -17.11
N ILE A 7 -22.56 -1.25 -18.09
CA ILE A 7 -22.37 -2.70 -17.99
C ILE A 7 -20.92 -3.04 -17.67
N ASP A 8 -19.94 -2.41 -18.34
CA ASP A 8 -18.52 -2.58 -18.03
C ASP A 8 -18.15 -2.07 -16.63
N LYS A 9 -18.78 -0.98 -16.18
CA LYS A 9 -18.57 -0.46 -14.83
C LYS A 9 -19.16 -1.40 -13.76
N TYR A 10 -20.33 -1.98 -14.02
CA TYR A 10 -20.95 -2.96 -13.12
C TYR A 10 -20.20 -4.29 -13.13
N SER A 11 -19.72 -4.76 -14.29
CA SER A 11 -18.97 -6.01 -14.40
C SER A 11 -17.66 -5.94 -13.61
N ARG A 12 -16.95 -4.81 -13.62
CA ARG A 12 -15.75 -4.60 -12.78
C ARG A 12 -16.01 -4.73 -11.28
N ARG A 13 -17.21 -4.40 -10.80
CA ARG A 13 -17.59 -4.55 -9.38
C ARG A 13 -17.88 -6.00 -8.99
N LEU A 14 -18.17 -6.86 -9.95
CA LEU A 14 -18.43 -8.28 -9.71
C LEU A 14 -17.15 -9.12 -9.67
N VAL A 15 -16.01 -8.57 -10.09
CA VAL A 15 -14.73 -9.29 -10.08
C VAL A 15 -14.29 -9.51 -8.64
N HIS A 16 -14.33 -10.77 -8.19
CA HIS A 16 -13.76 -11.21 -6.92
C HIS A 16 -12.57 -12.12 -7.21
N VAL A 17 -11.51 -11.97 -6.44
CA VAL A 17 -10.33 -12.83 -6.57
C VAL A 17 -10.70 -14.24 -6.12
N THR A 18 -10.49 -15.22 -7.00
CA THR A 18 -10.75 -16.63 -6.68
C THR A 18 -9.54 -17.25 -6.00
N LYS A 19 -9.77 -18.30 -5.19
CA LYS A 19 -8.67 -19.08 -4.59
C LYS A 19 -7.72 -19.63 -5.66
N GLU A 20 -8.27 -20.05 -6.80
CA GLU A 20 -7.49 -20.53 -7.94
C GLU A 20 -6.53 -19.44 -8.46
N GLN A 21 -7.02 -18.21 -8.65
CA GLN A 21 -6.16 -17.09 -9.06
C GLN A 21 -5.04 -16.81 -8.04
N THR A 22 -5.35 -16.89 -6.75
CA THR A 22 -4.33 -16.74 -5.70
C THR A 22 -3.25 -17.81 -5.80
N GLU A 23 -3.62 -19.08 -5.95
CA GLU A 23 -2.67 -20.19 -6.07
C GLU A 23 -1.86 -20.11 -7.37
N GLU A 24 -2.46 -19.66 -8.46
CA GLU A 24 -1.76 -19.39 -9.72
C GLU A 24 -0.72 -18.28 -9.55
N CYS A 25 -1.09 -17.17 -8.91
CA CYS A 25 -0.15 -16.09 -8.61
C CYS A 25 1.02 -16.58 -7.75
N LYS A 26 0.76 -17.39 -6.71
CA LYS A 26 1.81 -18.00 -5.89
C LYS A 26 2.74 -18.88 -6.71
N LYS A 27 2.18 -19.73 -7.59
CA LYS A 27 2.97 -20.57 -8.49
C LYS A 27 3.87 -19.73 -9.39
N VAL A 28 3.36 -18.65 -9.97
CA VAL A 28 4.17 -17.72 -10.78
C VAL A 28 5.27 -17.07 -9.94
N LEU A 29 4.97 -16.56 -8.74
CA LEU A 29 5.96 -15.94 -7.86
C LEU A 29 7.07 -16.91 -7.47
N GLN A 30 6.71 -18.16 -7.13
CA GLN A 30 7.66 -19.22 -6.83
C GLN A 30 8.59 -19.50 -8.02
N LEU A 31 8.02 -19.64 -9.23
CA LEU A 31 8.80 -19.87 -10.45
C LEU A 31 9.68 -18.66 -10.82
N MET A 32 9.24 -17.44 -10.51
CA MET A 32 10.06 -16.23 -10.67
C MET A 32 11.18 -16.12 -9.61
N GLY A 33 11.15 -16.93 -8.56
CA GLY A 33 12.07 -16.84 -7.44
C GLY A 33 11.80 -15.62 -6.54
N VAL A 34 10.56 -15.14 -6.50
CA VAL A 34 10.13 -14.03 -5.65
C VAL A 34 9.49 -14.60 -4.37
N PRO A 35 9.98 -14.22 -3.17
CA PRO A 35 9.40 -14.68 -1.93
C PRO A 35 8.00 -14.08 -1.74
N PHE A 36 7.10 -14.88 -1.18
CA PHE A 36 5.78 -14.44 -0.74
C PHE A 36 5.49 -15.01 0.64
N ILE A 37 4.53 -14.41 1.34
CA ILE A 37 4.09 -14.83 2.66
C ILE A 37 2.61 -15.20 2.56
N ASP A 38 2.26 -16.37 3.09
CA ASP A 38 0.88 -16.73 3.34
C ASP A 38 0.42 -16.03 4.63
N VAL A 39 -0.49 -15.06 4.48
CA VAL A 39 -1.15 -14.43 5.62
C VAL A 39 -2.11 -15.46 6.22
N VAL A 40 -1.92 -15.78 7.49
CA VAL A 40 -2.79 -16.70 8.21
C VAL A 40 -4.11 -15.98 8.50
N ALA A 41 -5.21 -16.48 7.93
CA ALA A 41 -6.54 -15.97 8.27
C ALA A 41 -6.79 -16.11 9.79
N PRO A 42 -7.39 -15.10 10.45
CA PRO A 42 -8.13 -13.98 9.88
C PRO A 42 -7.30 -12.73 9.56
N GLY A 43 -5.97 -12.80 9.63
CA GLY A 43 -5.09 -11.65 9.42
C GLY A 43 -5.18 -11.04 8.03
N GLU A 44 -4.71 -9.79 7.92
CA GLU A 44 -4.76 -9.02 6.68
C GLU A 44 -3.37 -8.70 6.13
N ALA A 45 -3.31 -8.55 4.81
CA ALA A 45 -2.05 -8.33 4.10
C ALA A 45 -1.42 -6.97 4.46
N GLU A 46 -2.21 -5.88 4.50
CA GLU A 46 -1.72 -4.57 4.95
C GLU A 46 -1.19 -4.60 6.38
N ALA A 47 -1.87 -5.29 7.29
CA ALA A 47 -1.42 -5.45 8.66
C ALA A 47 -0.08 -6.20 8.74
N GLN A 48 0.05 -7.31 7.99
CA GLN A 48 1.31 -8.05 7.90
C GLN A 48 2.43 -7.18 7.30
N CYS A 49 2.15 -6.41 6.26
CA CYS A 49 3.12 -5.51 5.65
C CYS A 49 3.57 -4.44 6.64
N ALA A 50 2.63 -3.83 7.37
CA ALA A 50 2.91 -2.85 8.41
C ALA A 50 3.80 -3.44 9.51
N ALA A 51 3.52 -4.67 9.96
CA ALA A 51 4.33 -5.38 10.95
C ALA A 51 5.77 -5.63 10.45
N MET A 52 5.95 -6.02 9.19
CA MET A 52 7.27 -6.24 8.60
C MET A 52 8.07 -4.94 8.47
N VAL A 53 7.41 -3.82 8.15
CA VAL A 53 8.05 -2.49 8.11
C VAL A 53 8.48 -2.06 9.51
N LYS A 54 7.61 -2.20 10.52
CA LYS A 54 7.94 -1.91 11.93
C LYS A 54 9.12 -2.76 12.41
N ALA A 55 9.13 -4.05 12.05
CA ALA A 55 10.21 -4.99 12.37
C ALA A 55 11.51 -4.75 11.57
N LYS A 56 11.54 -3.75 10.68
CA LYS A 56 12.68 -3.40 9.82
C LYS A 56 13.15 -4.55 8.91
N LEU A 57 12.27 -5.51 8.61
CA LEU A 57 12.55 -6.56 7.63
C LEU A 57 12.45 -6.06 6.19
N VAL A 58 11.59 -5.06 5.97
CA VAL A 58 11.40 -4.40 4.68
C VAL A 58 11.42 -2.88 4.89
N PHE A 59 11.77 -2.14 3.84
CA PHE A 59 11.86 -0.68 3.89
C PHE A 59 10.50 -0.01 4.07
N ALA A 60 9.50 -0.42 3.28
CA ALA A 60 8.18 0.19 3.23
C ALA A 60 7.13 -0.80 2.73
N ALA A 61 5.86 -0.54 3.04
CA ALA A 61 4.72 -1.27 2.50
C ALA A 61 4.30 -0.62 1.16
N ALA A 62 4.30 -1.41 0.08
CA ALA A 62 3.92 -0.93 -1.25
C ALA A 62 2.44 -1.22 -1.52
N THR A 63 1.58 -0.24 -1.30
CA THR A 63 0.12 -0.39 -1.45
C THR A 63 -0.54 0.96 -1.65
N ASP A 64 -1.66 0.97 -2.37
CA ASP A 64 -2.54 2.14 -2.49
C ASP A 64 -3.60 2.21 -1.40
N ASP A 65 -3.72 1.15 -0.60
CA ASP A 65 -4.60 1.09 0.55
C ASP A 65 -4.01 1.85 1.74
N MET A 66 -4.77 2.80 2.26
CA MET A 66 -4.30 3.70 3.31
C MET A 66 -4.51 3.17 4.72
N ASP A 67 -5.29 2.11 4.88
CA ASP A 67 -5.47 1.46 6.19
C ASP A 67 -4.15 0.82 6.68
N THR A 68 -3.19 0.61 5.78
CA THR A 68 -1.80 0.27 6.10
C THR A 68 -1.13 1.27 7.06
N LEU A 69 -1.44 2.58 6.97
CA LEU A 69 -0.97 3.57 7.94
C LEU A 69 -1.71 3.43 9.28
N THR A 70 -2.99 3.07 9.25
CA THR A 70 -3.82 2.83 10.44
C THR A 70 -3.31 1.62 11.23
N PHE A 71 -2.88 0.55 10.55
CA PHE A 71 -2.12 -0.57 11.14
C PHE A 71 -0.71 -0.17 11.64
N GLY A 72 -0.27 1.05 11.34
CA GLY A 72 0.93 1.66 11.88
C GLY A 72 2.19 1.44 11.06
N SER A 73 2.10 1.15 9.76
CA SER A 73 3.31 1.06 8.92
C SER A 73 4.09 2.38 8.94
N ASP A 74 5.39 2.34 9.26
CA ASP A 74 6.21 3.55 9.35
C ASP A 74 6.31 4.28 8.00
N ILE A 75 6.37 3.53 6.91
CA ILE A 75 6.53 4.03 5.53
C ILE A 75 5.58 3.27 4.60
N VAL A 76 4.80 4.02 3.83
CA VAL A 76 3.93 3.49 2.77
C VAL A 76 4.30 4.10 1.44
N LEU A 77 4.48 3.26 0.41
CA LEU A 77 4.74 3.67 -0.97
C LEU A 77 3.50 3.43 -1.84
N ARG A 78 2.99 4.50 -2.44
CA ARG A 78 1.84 4.46 -3.34
C ARG A 78 2.26 4.52 -4.81
N HIS A 79 1.40 3.96 -5.67
CA HIS A 79 1.58 3.88 -7.12
C HIS A 79 2.75 3.00 -7.59
N VAL A 80 3.28 2.12 -6.73
CA VAL A 80 4.40 1.22 -7.09
C VAL A 80 3.97 0.20 -8.15
N SER A 81 2.73 -0.28 -8.08
CA SER A 81 2.16 -1.26 -9.02
C SER A 81 1.56 -0.64 -10.29
N PHE A 82 1.59 0.69 -10.42
CA PHE A 82 1.03 1.35 -11.60
C PHE A 82 1.94 1.12 -12.81
N SER A 83 1.31 0.86 -13.96
CA SER A 83 2.04 0.74 -15.21
C SER A 83 2.92 1.98 -15.46
N GLU A 84 4.16 1.76 -15.91
CA GLU A 84 5.08 2.82 -16.34
C GLU A 84 4.43 3.78 -17.35
N ALA A 85 3.48 3.30 -18.15
CA ALA A 85 2.74 4.11 -19.12
C ALA A 85 1.96 5.27 -18.46
N LYS A 86 1.51 5.12 -17.21
CA LYS A 86 0.78 6.16 -16.47
C LYS A 86 1.69 7.28 -15.97
N LYS A 87 3.02 7.07 -15.92
CA LYS A 87 4.04 8.06 -15.48
C LYS A 87 3.69 8.79 -14.17
N MET A 88 2.96 8.14 -13.27
CA MET A 88 2.65 8.71 -11.96
C MET A 88 3.86 8.53 -11.04
N PRO A 89 4.31 9.58 -10.34
CA PRO A 89 5.40 9.42 -9.39
C PRO A 89 4.96 8.54 -8.22
N ILE A 90 5.89 7.71 -7.77
CA ILE A 90 5.75 6.97 -6.51
C ILE A 90 5.65 8.01 -5.39
N LYS A 91 4.63 7.87 -4.52
CA LYS A 91 4.48 8.73 -3.35
C LYS A 91 4.92 7.97 -2.12
N GLU A 92 5.80 8.56 -1.34
CA GLU A 92 6.25 8.04 -0.05
C GLU A 92 5.55 8.79 1.07
N ILE A 93 4.95 8.06 2.00
CA ILE A 93 4.23 8.61 3.14
C ILE A 93 4.87 8.05 4.41
N HIS A 94 5.43 8.94 5.23
CA HIS A 94 5.96 8.60 6.54
C HIS A 94 4.88 8.82 7.60
N LEU A 95 4.55 7.77 8.34
CA LEU A 95 3.57 7.85 9.43
C LEU A 95 3.99 8.86 10.50
N SER A 96 5.28 8.93 10.82
CA SER A 96 5.81 9.91 11.78
C SER A 96 5.52 11.37 11.38
N ALA A 97 5.65 11.69 10.09
CA ALA A 97 5.35 13.02 9.57
C ALA A 97 3.84 13.31 9.59
N VAL A 98 3.00 12.31 9.33
CA VAL A 98 1.53 12.42 9.43
C VAL A 98 1.11 12.70 10.86
N LEU A 99 1.58 11.88 11.81
CA LEU A 99 1.29 12.02 13.23
C LEU A 99 1.77 13.37 13.78
N GLN A 100 2.99 13.79 13.42
CA GLN A 100 3.52 15.09 13.81
C GLN A 100 2.71 16.26 13.22
N GLY A 101 2.33 16.18 11.94
CA GLY A 101 1.53 17.21 11.28
C GLY A 101 0.12 17.35 11.86
N LEU A 102 -0.46 16.25 12.35
CA LEU A 102 -1.77 16.24 13.00
C LEU A 102 -1.70 16.49 14.52
N GLU A 103 -0.52 16.37 15.12
CA GLU A 103 -0.29 16.40 16.57
C GLU A 103 -1.02 15.27 17.31
N PHE A 104 -1.02 14.08 16.68
CA PHE A 104 -1.70 12.89 17.15
C PHE A 104 -0.74 11.78 17.56
N THR A 105 -1.16 10.97 18.53
CA THR A 105 -0.60 9.65 18.80
C THR A 105 -1.15 8.64 17.77
N GLN A 106 -0.57 7.43 17.72
CA GLN A 106 -1.11 6.37 16.85
C GLN A 106 -2.55 6.00 17.24
N GLU A 107 -2.87 5.94 18.53
CA GLU A 107 -4.22 5.61 19.00
C GLU A 107 -5.24 6.67 18.56
N GLU A 108 -4.88 7.95 18.67
CA GLU A 108 -5.71 9.06 18.20
C GLU A 108 -5.89 9.05 16.68
N PHE A 109 -4.85 8.67 15.95
CA PHE A 109 -4.92 8.51 14.50
C PHE A 109 -5.84 7.36 14.10
N VAL A 110 -5.79 6.22 14.80
CA VAL A 110 -6.72 5.10 14.58
C VAL A 110 -8.16 5.55 14.85
N ASP A 111 -8.40 6.28 15.93
CA ASP A 111 -9.72 6.85 16.24
C ASP A 111 -10.21 7.82 15.17
N LEU A 112 -9.31 8.64 14.60
CA LEU A 112 -9.62 9.47 13.45
C LEU A 112 -10.05 8.60 12.26
N CYS A 113 -9.29 7.58 11.89
CA CYS A 113 -9.62 6.70 10.76
C CYS A 113 -10.98 6.02 10.93
N ILE A 114 -11.28 5.49 12.12
CA ILE A 114 -12.59 4.90 12.45
C ILE A 114 -13.70 5.95 12.28
N LEU A 115 -13.47 7.20 12.71
CA LEU A 115 -14.45 8.28 12.59
C LEU A 115 -14.71 8.70 11.13
N LEU A 116 -13.68 8.66 10.28
CA LEU A 116 -13.79 8.92 8.84
C LEU A 116 -14.48 7.78 8.08
N GLY A 117 -14.45 6.58 8.65
CA GLY A 117 -14.95 5.35 8.05
C GLY A 117 -13.80 4.44 7.64
N CYS A 118 -13.92 3.18 8.02
CA CYS A 118 -13.04 2.08 7.65
C CYS A 118 -13.89 0.86 7.28
N ASP A 119 -13.26 -0.20 6.79
CA ASP A 119 -14.00 -1.37 6.29
C ASP A 119 -14.62 -2.24 7.40
N TYR A 120 -14.24 -2.05 8.66
CA TYR A 120 -14.68 -2.88 9.79
C TYR A 120 -15.89 -2.35 10.56
N CYS A 121 -16.26 -1.08 10.38
CA CYS A 121 -17.46 -0.52 11.01
C CYS A 121 -17.99 0.72 10.30
N GLU A 122 -19.27 1.01 10.50
CA GLU A 122 -19.89 2.25 10.03
C GLU A 122 -19.23 3.49 10.66
N SER A 123 -19.29 4.62 9.96
CA SER A 123 -18.90 5.93 10.50
C SER A 123 -20.12 6.74 10.96
N ILE A 124 -19.87 7.78 11.76
CA ILE A 124 -20.93 8.69 12.20
C ILE A 124 -21.32 9.60 11.04
N LYS A 125 -22.57 9.47 10.57
CA LYS A 125 -23.10 10.27 9.46
C LYS A 125 -23.01 11.78 9.77
N GLY A 126 -22.53 12.53 8.78
CA GLY A 126 -22.39 13.98 8.87
C GLY A 126 -21.08 14.49 9.48
N ILE A 127 -20.20 13.59 9.94
CA ILE A 127 -18.82 13.96 10.33
C ILE A 127 -17.90 13.75 9.13
N GLY A 128 -17.46 14.85 8.53
CA GLY A 128 -16.42 14.84 7.49
C GLY A 128 -15.02 15.06 8.06
N MET A 129 -14.02 15.05 7.18
CA MET A 129 -12.60 15.09 7.53
C MET A 129 -12.20 16.23 8.49
N THR A 130 -12.52 17.47 8.16
CA THR A 130 -12.19 18.63 9.01
C THR A 130 -12.78 18.48 10.41
N ARG A 131 -14.05 18.06 10.48
CA ARG A 131 -14.75 17.95 11.76
C ARG A 131 -14.23 16.78 12.59
N ALA A 132 -13.89 15.67 11.95
CA ALA A 132 -13.28 14.52 12.60
C ALA A 132 -11.95 14.92 13.27
N VAL A 133 -11.09 15.64 12.55
CA VAL A 133 -9.82 16.14 13.09
C VAL A 133 -10.06 17.08 14.29
N ASP A 134 -10.99 18.03 14.19
CA ASP A 134 -11.32 18.94 15.30
C ASP A 134 -11.81 18.18 16.55
N LEU A 135 -12.64 17.15 16.36
CA LEU A 135 -13.19 16.35 17.45
C LEU A 135 -12.10 15.54 18.14
N VAL A 136 -11.24 14.86 17.38
CA VAL A 136 -10.11 14.09 17.93
C VAL A 136 -9.10 15.02 18.60
N LYS A 137 -8.78 16.19 18.02
CA LYS A 137 -7.92 17.19 18.68
C LYS A 137 -8.48 17.63 20.03
N LYS A 138 -9.80 17.82 20.12
CA LYS A 138 -10.46 18.32 21.33
C LYS A 138 -10.63 17.26 22.42
N TYR A 139 -11.07 16.05 22.06
CA TYR A 139 -11.50 15.03 23.01
C TYR A 139 -10.55 13.83 23.11
N ARG A 140 -9.59 13.72 22.18
CA ARG A 140 -8.48 12.74 22.15
C ARG A 140 -8.88 11.28 21.95
N ASN A 141 -10.11 10.85 22.23
CA ASN A 141 -10.56 9.49 21.93
C ASN A 141 -12.05 9.44 21.57
N LEU A 142 -12.47 8.35 20.92
CA LEU A 142 -13.86 8.16 20.51
C LEU A 142 -14.85 8.09 21.67
N GLU A 143 -14.47 7.54 22.83
CA GLU A 143 -15.32 7.49 24.02
C GLU A 143 -15.76 8.90 24.45
N GLU A 144 -14.80 9.82 24.56
CA GLU A 144 -15.03 11.21 24.93
C GLU A 144 -15.78 11.99 23.84
N ILE A 145 -15.51 11.70 22.56
CA ILE A 145 -16.27 12.26 21.44
C ILE A 145 -17.74 11.85 21.54
N ILE A 146 -18.03 10.55 21.71
CA ILE A 146 -19.38 9.99 21.82
C ILE A 146 -20.12 10.56 23.03
N ALA A 147 -19.41 10.80 24.15
CA ALA A 147 -19.98 11.38 25.35
C ALA A 147 -20.40 12.85 25.16
N HIS A 148 -19.64 13.63 24.37
CA HIS A 148 -19.82 15.08 24.24
C HIS A 148 -20.41 15.57 22.91
N ILE A 149 -20.62 14.67 21.94
CA ILE A 149 -21.20 15.04 20.65
C ILE A 149 -22.70 15.28 20.77
N ASP A 150 -23.21 16.22 19.96
CA ASP A 150 -24.65 16.47 19.85
C ASP A 150 -25.34 15.29 19.15
N LYS A 151 -25.92 14.39 19.95
CA LYS A 151 -26.62 13.18 19.48
C LYS A 151 -27.90 13.47 18.70
N THR A 152 -28.44 14.69 18.77
CA THR A 152 -29.59 15.09 17.94
C THR A 152 -29.18 15.34 16.50
N LYS A 153 -27.94 15.81 16.31
CA LYS A 153 -27.36 16.11 14.99
C LYS A 153 -26.57 14.93 14.41
N TYR A 154 -25.84 14.22 15.26
CA TYR A 154 -24.93 13.14 14.86
C TYR A 154 -25.43 11.82 15.42
N GLN A 155 -26.07 11.03 14.57
CA GLN A 155 -26.57 9.72 14.93
C GLN A 155 -25.42 8.71 14.97
N ILE A 156 -25.21 8.14 16.14
CA ILE A 156 -24.19 7.13 16.40
C ILE A 156 -24.79 5.77 15.99
N PRO A 157 -24.07 4.92 15.24
CA PRO A 157 -24.54 3.58 14.92
C PRO A 157 -24.93 2.78 16.17
N GLU A 158 -25.98 1.98 16.07
CA GLU A 158 -26.35 1.05 17.13
C GLU A 158 -25.27 -0.03 17.28
N ASP A 159 -24.93 -0.40 18.52
CA ASP A 159 -23.87 -1.35 18.85
C ASP A 159 -22.51 -1.08 18.16
N TRP A 160 -22.16 0.19 17.97
CA TRP A 160 -20.95 0.60 17.24
C TRP A 160 -19.67 -0.06 17.81
N PRO A 161 -19.02 -1.00 17.10
CA PRO A 161 -17.95 -1.82 17.66
C PRO A 161 -16.58 -1.14 17.61
N PHE A 162 -16.53 0.19 17.71
CA PHE A 162 -15.32 0.98 17.50
C PHE A 162 -14.15 0.56 18.42
N LYS A 163 -14.43 0.07 19.63
CA LYS A 163 -13.39 -0.45 20.55
C LYS A 163 -12.72 -1.72 20.01
N ALA A 164 -13.50 -2.62 19.43
CA ALA A 164 -12.99 -3.85 18.84
C ALA A 164 -12.20 -3.54 17.56
N VAL A 165 -12.69 -2.61 16.74
CA VAL A 165 -12.00 -2.14 15.53
C VAL A 165 -10.69 -1.40 15.87
N ARG A 166 -10.69 -0.54 16.89
CA ARG A 166 -9.46 0.09 17.39
C ARG A 166 -8.45 -0.97 17.80
N LYS A 167 -8.88 -1.99 18.55
CA LYS A 167 -8.02 -3.10 18.94
C LYS A 167 -7.46 -3.84 17.72
N LEU A 168 -8.29 -4.11 16.71
CA LEU A 168 -7.84 -4.75 15.47
C LEU A 168 -6.70 -3.98 14.79
N PHE A 169 -6.81 -2.66 14.69
CA PHE A 169 -5.76 -1.84 14.08
C PHE A 169 -4.49 -1.75 14.92
N LEU A 170 -4.61 -1.67 16.24
CA LEU A 170 -3.47 -1.53 17.15
C LEU A 170 -2.75 -2.86 17.42
N GLU A 171 -3.50 -3.95 17.49
CA GLU A 171 -3.05 -5.31 17.81
C GLU A 171 -3.55 -6.31 16.75
N PRO A 172 -3.16 -6.16 15.47
CA PRO A 172 -3.63 -7.06 14.42
C PRO A 172 -3.01 -8.45 14.56
N ASP A 173 -3.78 -9.46 14.15
CA ASP A 173 -3.28 -10.84 14.00
C ASP A 173 -2.31 -10.90 12.82
N VAL A 174 -1.01 -10.94 13.12
CA VAL A 174 0.08 -11.02 12.14
C VAL A 174 1.01 -12.19 12.44
N CYS A 175 1.58 -12.76 11.39
CA CYS A 175 2.63 -13.76 11.52
C CYS A 175 3.87 -13.16 12.17
N ASP A 176 4.53 -13.97 12.99
CA ASP A 176 5.77 -13.58 13.68
C ASP A 176 6.86 -13.21 12.66
N CYS A 177 7.25 -11.95 12.71
CA CYS A 177 8.25 -11.39 11.82
C CYS A 177 9.66 -11.89 12.14
N SER A 178 9.97 -12.28 13.37
CA SER A 178 11.33 -12.65 13.77
C SER A 178 11.86 -13.88 13.03
N ASN A 179 10.97 -14.75 12.55
CA ASN A 179 11.30 -16.00 11.86
C ASN A 179 11.14 -15.93 10.33
N LEU A 180 10.75 -14.78 9.77
CA LEU A 180 10.55 -14.61 8.33
C LEU A 180 11.90 -14.49 7.60
N GLN A 181 12.17 -15.41 6.68
CA GLN A 181 13.30 -15.32 5.75
C GLN A 181 12.82 -15.01 4.34
N LEU A 182 13.13 -13.80 3.86
CA LEU A 182 12.81 -13.35 2.51
C LEU A 182 13.98 -13.66 1.58
N ASN A 183 13.95 -14.85 0.98
CA ASN A 183 14.99 -15.29 0.06
C ASN A 183 14.49 -15.20 -1.38
N TRP A 184 15.06 -14.28 -2.17
CA TRP A 184 14.91 -14.30 -3.62
C TRP A 184 15.79 -15.42 -4.17
N THR A 185 15.28 -16.20 -5.13
CA THR A 185 16.01 -17.28 -5.83
C THR A 185 16.12 -16.96 -7.33
N ASP A 186 16.89 -17.77 -8.07
CA ASP A 186 16.93 -17.61 -9.54
C ASP A 186 15.59 -18.04 -10.15
N PRO A 187 15.13 -17.35 -11.21
CA PRO A 187 13.90 -17.73 -11.88
C PRO A 187 14.08 -19.08 -12.61
N ASP A 188 13.09 -19.95 -12.45
CA ASP A 188 12.94 -21.20 -13.21
C ASP A 188 12.33 -20.90 -14.59
N GLU A 189 13.20 -20.64 -15.56
CA GLU A 189 12.81 -20.26 -16.92
C GLU A 189 11.96 -21.34 -17.61
N GLU A 190 12.33 -22.62 -17.48
CA GLU A 190 11.58 -23.72 -18.09
C GLU A 190 10.25 -23.98 -17.36
N GLY A 191 10.24 -23.86 -16.03
CA GLY A 191 9.01 -23.92 -15.25
C GLY A 191 8.03 -22.79 -15.60
N LEU A 192 8.52 -21.57 -15.81
CA LEU A 192 7.72 -20.43 -16.28
C LEU A 192 7.15 -20.67 -17.67
N VAL A 193 7.95 -21.16 -18.63
CA VAL A 193 7.48 -21.48 -19.97
C VAL A 193 6.42 -22.58 -19.93
N ASN A 194 6.67 -23.65 -19.19
CA ASN A 194 5.69 -24.74 -19.10
C ASN A 194 4.37 -24.25 -18.49
N PHE A 195 4.41 -23.48 -17.41
CA PHE A 195 3.20 -23.00 -16.76
C PHE A 195 2.48 -21.93 -17.60
N LEU A 196 3.17 -20.85 -17.98
CA LEU A 196 2.53 -19.72 -18.64
C LEU A 196 2.20 -20.02 -20.10
N SER A 197 3.10 -20.68 -20.84
CA SER A 197 2.88 -20.94 -22.26
C SER A 197 2.06 -22.19 -22.52
N ASN A 198 2.40 -23.33 -21.90
CA ASN A 198 1.69 -24.58 -22.21
C ASN A 198 0.33 -24.67 -21.49
N GLU A 199 0.27 -24.31 -20.20
CA GLU A 199 -0.99 -24.40 -19.44
C GLU A 199 -1.88 -23.15 -19.61
N LYS A 200 -1.28 -21.94 -19.60
CA LYS A 200 -2.03 -20.67 -19.64
C LYS A 200 -2.03 -19.96 -21.01
N SER A 201 -1.45 -20.57 -22.04
CA SER A 201 -1.49 -20.09 -23.44
C SER A 201 -0.87 -18.69 -23.67
N PHE A 202 0.12 -18.29 -22.87
CA PHE A 202 0.91 -17.08 -23.12
C PHE A 202 1.99 -17.33 -24.19
N ALA A 203 2.32 -16.30 -24.98
CA ALA A 203 3.38 -16.39 -26.00
C ALA A 203 4.74 -16.71 -25.37
N GLU A 204 5.33 -17.86 -25.75
CA GLU A 204 6.59 -18.39 -25.18
C GLU A 204 7.75 -17.40 -25.31
N ASP A 205 7.89 -16.78 -26.47
CA ASP A 205 8.88 -15.75 -26.75
C ASP A 205 8.79 -14.56 -25.78
N ARG A 206 7.57 -14.18 -25.35
CA ARG A 206 7.40 -13.14 -24.31
C ARG A 206 7.78 -13.64 -22.92
N VAL A 207 7.43 -14.88 -22.59
CA VAL A 207 7.75 -15.48 -21.29
C VAL A 207 9.27 -15.61 -21.12
N ARG A 208 9.97 -16.17 -22.12
CA ARG A 208 11.44 -16.28 -22.12
C ARG A 208 12.12 -14.93 -22.06
N SER A 209 11.63 -13.95 -22.82
CA SER A 209 12.15 -12.57 -22.74
C SER A 209 11.98 -11.97 -21.35
N GLY A 210 10.84 -12.18 -20.70
CA GLY A 210 10.57 -11.74 -19.32
C GLY A 210 11.50 -12.41 -18.31
N ALA A 211 11.65 -13.75 -18.38
CA ALA A 211 12.54 -14.52 -17.51
C ALA A 211 14.01 -14.10 -17.67
N ALA A 212 14.46 -13.86 -18.90
CA ALA A 212 15.81 -13.37 -19.16
C ALA A 212 16.06 -11.97 -18.58
N LYS A 213 15.07 -11.06 -18.68
CA LYS A 213 15.14 -9.73 -18.04
C LYS A 213 15.24 -9.85 -16.51
N LEU A 214 14.42 -10.71 -15.91
CA LEU A 214 14.42 -10.95 -14.47
C LEU A 214 15.77 -11.50 -13.99
N ARG A 215 16.32 -12.50 -14.69
CA ARG A 215 17.65 -13.07 -14.41
C ARG A 215 18.76 -12.01 -14.52
N ASN A 216 18.70 -11.16 -15.53
CA ASN A 216 19.69 -10.10 -15.73
C ASN A 216 19.60 -9.02 -14.63
N ALA A 217 18.39 -8.61 -14.25
CA ALA A 217 18.18 -7.63 -13.17
C ALA A 217 18.76 -8.14 -11.83
N ARG A 218 18.65 -9.44 -11.55
CA ARG A 218 19.19 -10.06 -10.33
C ARG A 218 20.72 -9.99 -10.25
N ARG A 219 21.42 -10.12 -11.39
CA ARG A 219 22.89 -10.00 -11.45
C ARG A 219 23.40 -8.58 -11.24
N VAL A 220 22.59 -7.57 -11.55
CA VAL A 220 22.97 -6.15 -11.35
C VAL A 220 22.99 -5.80 -9.86
N SER A 221 22.18 -6.48 -9.03
CA SER A 221 22.04 -6.16 -7.59
C SER A 221 23.29 -6.49 -6.75
N THR A 222 24.18 -7.36 -7.20
CA THR A 222 25.31 -7.82 -6.37
C THR A 222 26.45 -6.80 -6.24
N GLN A 223 26.52 -5.76 -7.08
CA GLN A 223 27.53 -4.70 -6.93
C GLN A 223 27.12 -3.39 -7.64
N THR A 224 26.11 -2.71 -7.13
CA THR A 224 25.75 -1.36 -7.59
C THR A 224 26.75 -0.32 -7.07
N ARG A 225 27.38 0.45 -7.98
CA ARG A 225 28.27 1.56 -7.61
C ARG A 225 27.48 2.64 -6.86
N ILE A 226 28.10 3.35 -5.93
CA ILE A 226 27.42 4.42 -5.18
C ILE A 226 26.78 5.47 -6.10
N ASP A 227 27.40 5.73 -7.25
CA ASP A 227 26.93 6.63 -8.30
C ASP A 227 25.55 6.23 -8.86
N SER A 228 25.17 4.95 -8.79
CA SER A 228 23.87 4.47 -9.25
C SER A 228 22.70 4.83 -8.30
N PHE A 229 23.00 5.23 -7.06
CA PHE A 229 22.00 5.74 -6.12
C PHE A 229 21.70 7.23 -6.32
N PHE A 230 22.57 7.96 -7.04
CA PHE A 230 22.45 9.39 -7.23
C PHE A 230 22.26 9.71 -8.71
N GLN A 231 21.12 10.29 -9.07
CA GLN A 231 20.97 10.88 -10.39
C GLN A 231 21.85 12.14 -10.46
N LEU A 232 22.81 12.14 -11.39
CA LEU A 232 23.59 13.33 -11.70
C LEU A 232 22.66 14.42 -12.23
N SER A 233 22.39 15.44 -11.41
CA SER A 233 21.69 16.63 -11.89
C SER A 233 22.60 17.37 -12.87
N ALA A 234 22.11 17.68 -14.07
CA ALA A 234 22.81 18.58 -14.98
C ALA A 234 23.09 19.91 -14.27
N ALA A 235 24.33 20.41 -14.34
CA ALA A 235 24.70 21.68 -13.73
C ALA A 235 23.76 22.79 -14.21
N PRO A 236 23.29 23.70 -13.33
CA PRO A 236 22.45 24.80 -13.75
C PRO A 236 23.20 25.61 -14.81
N SER A 237 22.57 25.78 -15.97
CA SER A 237 23.09 26.57 -17.07
C SER A 237 23.28 28.00 -16.59
N VAL A 238 24.53 28.41 -16.40
CA VAL A 238 24.90 29.80 -16.11
C VAL A 238 24.46 30.64 -17.30
N LYS A 239 23.28 31.27 -17.19
CA LYS A 239 22.89 32.35 -18.10
C LYS A 239 23.88 33.49 -17.89
N LYS A 240 24.81 33.66 -18.84
CA LYS A 240 25.57 34.90 -19.00
C LYS A 240 24.58 36.03 -19.21
N VAL A 241 24.29 36.78 -18.15
CA VAL A 241 23.62 38.08 -18.27
C VAL A 241 24.67 39.05 -18.83
N TYR A 242 24.64 39.27 -20.14
CA TYR A 242 25.30 40.42 -20.74
C TYR A 242 24.46 41.65 -20.42
N SER A 243 24.89 42.44 -19.43
CA SER A 243 24.39 43.79 -19.22
C SER A 243 24.92 44.69 -20.33
N PHE A 244 24.08 45.01 -21.32
CA PHE A 244 24.30 46.17 -22.17
C PHE A 244 23.78 47.40 -21.42
N PHE A 245 24.69 48.18 -20.85
CA PHE A 245 24.45 49.59 -20.58
C PHE A 245 24.88 50.37 -21.83
N THR A 246 23.90 50.87 -22.58
CA THR A 246 24.06 52.01 -23.49
C THR A 246 22.73 52.74 -23.56
N ALA A 247 22.65 53.89 -22.90
CA ALA A 247 21.79 55.02 -23.20
C ALA A 247 22.52 56.27 -22.69
#